data_AF-X0WMR6-F1
#
_entry.id   AF-X0WMR6-F1
#
_cell.length_a   1.000
_cell.length_b   1.000
_cell.length_c   1.000
_cell.angle_alpha   90.00
_cell.angle_beta   90.00
_cell.angle_gamma   90.00
#
_symmetry.space_group_name_H-M   'P 1'
#
loop_
_entity.id
_entity.type
_entity.pdbx_description
1 polymer ?
#
loop_
_entity_poly.entity_id
_entity_poly.type
_entity_poly.pdbx_seq_one_letter_code
_entity_poly.pdbx_strand_id
1 'polypeptide(L)'
;MPTDVIYDVNYHGDDPPEEKLSKQIYLHNQHLTPFPEDDEIQFLLTNLKEGDHVLDIGANIGLHAINFCNAVGKNGTVIAFEPIKKNYDILLSNIEKHKAQGEIVPENVALG
;
A
#
# COMPACT_ATOMS: atom_id res chain seq x y z
N MET A 1 -14.31 -17.04 0.40
CA MET A 1 -13.27 -16.24 -0.29
C MET A 1 -12.93 -15.10 0.64
N PRO A 2 -11.67 -14.82 0.93
CA PRO A 2 -11.34 -13.49 1.37
C PRO A 2 -10.25 -12.92 0.45
N THR A 3 -10.61 -11.80 -0.17
CA THR A 3 -9.69 -10.91 -0.85
C THR A 3 -9.40 -9.83 0.18
N ASP A 4 -8.20 -9.87 0.77
CA ASP A 4 -7.83 -8.97 1.86
C ASP A 4 -7.31 -7.66 1.25
N VAL A 5 -8.26 -6.78 0.91
CA VAL A 5 -7.97 -5.49 0.31
C VAL A 5 -7.63 -4.49 1.41
N ILE A 6 -6.34 -4.18 1.58
CA ILE A 6 -5.89 -2.96 2.24
C ILE A 6 -6.10 -1.82 1.23
N TYR A 7 -6.69 -0.69 1.64
CA TYR A 7 -6.75 0.54 0.85
C TYR A 7 -5.88 1.59 1.54
N ASP A 8 -5.06 2.34 0.79
CA ASP A 8 -4.39 3.57 1.26
C ASP A 8 -4.93 4.77 0.44
N VAL A 9 -5.72 5.63 1.04
CA VAL A 9 -6.31 6.79 0.33
C VAL A 9 -5.65 8.05 0.85
N ASN A 10 -4.75 8.63 0.05
CA ASN A 10 -4.25 9.97 0.28
C ASN A 10 -5.13 10.97 -0.49
N TYR A 11 -5.87 11.81 0.23
CA TYR A 11 -6.60 12.96 -0.33
C TYR A 11 -5.94 14.27 0.15
N HIS A 12 -5.63 15.16 -0.78
CA HIS A 12 -5.25 16.54 -0.49
C HIS A 12 -6.20 17.50 -1.23
N GLY A 13 -6.97 18.27 -0.47
CA GLY A 13 -7.68 19.46 -0.93
C GLY A 13 -7.71 20.49 0.20
N ASP A 14 -7.23 21.71 -0.11
CA ASP A 14 -7.33 23.01 0.59
C ASP A 14 -7.42 23.11 2.14
N ASP A 15 -6.94 22.13 2.91
CA ASP A 15 -6.89 22.22 4.38
C ASP A 15 -5.64 22.98 4.89
N PRO A 16 -5.75 23.74 6.01
CA PRO A 16 -4.70 24.62 6.52
C PRO A 16 -3.44 23.86 6.99
N PRO A 17 -2.27 24.53 7.09
CA PRO A 17 -0.93 23.93 7.11
C PRO A 17 -0.60 23.01 8.29
N GLU A 18 -1.51 22.84 9.25
CA GLU A 18 -1.28 22.14 10.50
C GLU A 18 -2.18 20.89 10.66
N GLU A 19 -3.06 20.60 9.70
CA GLU A 19 -3.90 19.38 9.71
C GLU A 19 -3.69 18.49 8.47
N LYS A 20 -3.57 17.18 8.77
CA LYS A 20 -3.92 16.01 7.92
C LYS A 20 -2.96 15.56 6.82
N LEU A 21 -1.96 14.81 7.25
CA LEU A 21 -1.65 13.50 6.64
C LEU A 21 -2.21 12.42 7.59
N SER A 22 -3.48 12.06 7.44
CA SER A 22 -4.01 10.86 8.11
C SER A 22 -4.15 9.75 7.08
N LYS A 23 -3.16 8.84 7.02
CA LYS A 23 -3.33 7.56 6.32
C LYS A 23 -4.53 6.85 6.93
N GLN A 24 -5.42 6.32 6.09
CA GLN A 24 -6.56 5.52 6.53
C GLN A 24 -6.35 4.10 6.06
N ILE A 25 -6.49 3.16 6.99
CA ILE A 25 -6.38 1.73 6.71
C ILE A 25 -7.74 1.09 6.83
N TYR A 26 -8.07 0.29 5.82
CA TYR A 26 -9.25 -0.56 5.81
C TYR A 26 -8.82 -2.02 5.77
N LEU A 27 -9.25 -2.81 6.75
CA LEU A 27 -9.15 -4.27 6.73
C LEU A 27 -10.55 -4.83 6.95
N HIS A 28 -11.10 -5.56 5.98
CA HIS A 28 -12.40 -6.23 6.13
C HIS A 28 -13.52 -5.32 6.69
N ASN A 29 -13.63 -4.09 6.16
CA ASN A 29 -14.57 -3.04 6.62
C ASN A 29 -14.34 -2.54 8.05
N GLN A 30 -13.17 -2.78 8.66
CA GLN A 30 -12.75 -2.12 9.88
C GLN A 30 -11.97 -0.86 9.52
N HIS A 31 -12.50 0.30 9.93
CA HIS A 31 -11.79 1.56 9.88
C HIS A 31 -10.85 1.64 11.08
N LEU A 32 -9.57 1.89 10.85
CA LEU A 32 -8.58 2.04 11.91
C LEU A 32 -8.17 3.50 12.05
N THR A 33 -7.96 3.92 13.29
CA THR A 33 -7.39 5.25 13.60
C THR A 33 -5.89 5.26 13.28
N PRO A 34 -5.28 6.42 13.02
CA PRO A 34 -3.85 6.52 12.73
C PRO A 34 -3.01 5.94 13.88
N PHE A 35 -2.02 5.14 13.54
CA PHE A 35 -0.98 4.63 14.44
C PHE A 35 0.34 5.35 14.16
N PRO A 36 1.33 5.28 15.07
CA PRO A 36 2.73 5.51 14.69
C PRO A 36 3.11 4.61 13.50
N GLU A 37 3.93 5.12 12.57
CA GLU A 37 4.20 4.47 11.27
C GLU A 37 4.78 3.05 11.39
N ASP A 38 5.65 2.80 12.38
CA ASP A 38 6.20 1.45 12.62
C ASP A 38 5.13 0.47 13.12
N ASP A 39 4.23 0.93 13.99
CA ASP A 39 3.13 0.13 14.52
C ASP A 39 2.07 -0.17 13.44
N GLU A 40 1.86 0.79 12.54
CA GLU A 40 0.97 0.69 11.37
C GLU A 40 1.40 -0.46 10.45
N ILE A 41 2.66 -0.44 10.00
CA ILE A 41 3.21 -1.46 9.10
C ILE A 41 3.18 -2.82 9.78
N GLN A 42 3.60 -2.92 11.04
CA GLN A 42 3.62 -4.18 11.76
C GLN A 42 2.21 -4.76 11.92
N PHE A 43 1.23 -3.92 12.24
CA PHE A 43 -0.16 -4.32 12.33
C PHE A 43 -0.70 -4.85 10.99
N LEU A 44 -0.49 -4.13 9.88
CA LEU A 44 -0.90 -4.56 8.55
C LEU A 44 -0.29 -5.91 8.17
N LEU A 45 1.02 -6.07 8.37
CA LEU A 45 1.73 -7.30 8.03
C LEU A 45 1.24 -8.51 8.85
N THR A 46 0.85 -8.32 10.11
CA THR A 46 0.30 -9.43 10.93
C THR A 46 -1.09 -9.89 10.51
N ASN A 47 -1.79 -9.11 9.70
CA ASN A 47 -3.12 -9.47 9.21
C ASN A 47 -3.09 -10.09 7.81
N LEU A 48 -1.99 -9.95 7.07
CA LEU A 48 -1.79 -10.59 5.77
C LEU A 48 -1.39 -12.06 5.90
N LYS A 49 -1.79 -12.87 4.93
CA LYS A 49 -1.48 -14.29 4.80
C LYS A 49 -0.84 -14.59 3.45
N GLU A 50 -0.08 -15.68 3.43
CA GLU A 50 0.48 -16.23 2.19
C GLU A 50 -0.64 -16.48 1.17
N GLY A 51 -0.49 -15.94 -0.04
CA GLY A 51 -1.46 -16.05 -1.13
C GLY A 51 -2.50 -14.93 -1.19
N ASP A 52 -2.48 -13.96 -0.28
CA ASP A 52 -3.42 -12.84 -0.33
C ASP A 52 -3.16 -11.91 -1.53
N HIS A 53 -4.23 -11.21 -1.93
CA HIS A 53 -4.19 -10.18 -2.95
C HIS A 53 -4.47 -8.81 -2.32
N VAL A 54 -3.54 -7.86 -2.49
CA VAL A 54 -3.55 -6.55 -1.84
C VAL A 54 -3.64 -5.42 -2.87
N LEU A 55 -4.35 -4.33 -2.57
CA LEU A 55 -4.40 -3.12 -3.39
C LEU A 55 -3.70 -1.94 -2.68
N ASP A 56 -2.43 -1.69 -2.95
CA ASP A 56 -1.72 -0.54 -2.37
C ASP A 56 -2.10 0.74 -3.14
N ILE A 57 -3.10 1.47 -2.65
CA ILE A 57 -3.58 2.71 -3.28
C ILE A 57 -2.70 3.88 -2.80
N GLY A 58 -2.21 4.74 -3.68
CA GLY A 58 -1.25 5.78 -3.27
C GLY A 58 0.12 5.23 -2.85
N ALA A 59 0.60 4.20 -3.58
CA ALA A 59 1.82 3.45 -3.27
C ALA A 59 3.10 4.31 -3.19
N ASN A 60 3.08 5.56 -3.66
CA ASN A 60 4.18 6.52 -3.60
C ASN A 60 5.48 5.93 -4.15
N ILE A 61 6.46 5.64 -3.30
CA ILE A 61 7.76 5.06 -3.70
C ILE A 61 7.88 3.55 -3.38
N GLY A 62 6.79 2.89 -2.96
CA GLY A 62 6.71 1.44 -2.83
C GLY A 62 7.07 0.83 -1.49
N LEU A 63 7.12 1.62 -0.41
CA LEU A 63 7.43 1.10 0.94
C LEU A 63 6.43 0.00 1.36
N HIS A 64 5.14 0.30 1.24
CA HIS A 64 4.07 -0.63 1.60
C HIS A 64 3.97 -1.78 0.59
N ALA A 65 3.89 -1.49 -0.71
CA ALA A 65 3.86 -2.51 -1.77
C ALA A 65 4.92 -3.61 -1.61
N ILE A 66 6.18 -3.24 -1.33
CA ILE A 66 7.28 -4.19 -1.18
C ILE A 66 7.11 -5.04 0.09
N ASN A 67 6.74 -4.43 1.21
CA ASN A 67 6.52 -5.13 2.47
C ASN A 67 5.32 -6.10 2.39
N PHE A 68 4.20 -5.65 1.81
CA PHE A 68 3.03 -6.49 1.59
C PHE A 68 3.35 -7.66 0.66
N CYS A 69 4.09 -7.42 -0.42
CA CYS A 69 4.48 -8.47 -1.36
C CYS A 69 5.34 -9.56 -0.69
N ASN A 70 6.21 -9.17 0.24
CA ASN A 70 6.97 -10.12 1.04
C ASN A 70 6.09 -10.91 2.03
N ALA A 71 5.05 -10.29 2.59
CA ALA A 71 4.15 -10.94 3.54
C ALA A 71 3.19 -11.92 2.88
N VAL A 72 2.66 -11.59 1.70
CA VAL A 72 1.75 -12.46 0.94
C VAL A 72 2.49 -13.57 0.18
N GLY A 73 3.81 -13.45 0.05
CA GLY A 73 4.68 -14.48 -0.49
C GLY A 73 4.42 -14.84 -1.95
N LYS A 74 4.96 -15.98 -2.39
CA LYS A 74 5.12 -16.34 -3.81
C LYS A 74 3.82 -16.50 -4.60
N ASN A 75 2.73 -16.77 -3.89
CA ASN A 75 1.41 -16.98 -4.47
C ASN A 75 0.51 -15.76 -4.33
N GLY A 76 0.96 -14.71 -3.64
CA GLY A 76 0.21 -13.48 -3.45
C GLY A 76 0.57 -12.42 -4.49
N THR A 77 -0.28 -11.40 -4.56
CA THR A 77 -0.13 -10.30 -5.53
C THR A 77 -0.44 -8.97 -4.86
N VAL A 78 0.37 -7.96 -5.15
CA VAL A 78 0.08 -6.58 -4.75
C VAL A 78 -0.12 -5.74 -6.00
N ILE A 79 -1.28 -5.09 -6.14
CA ILE A 79 -1.50 -4.09 -7.18
C ILE A 79 -1.27 -2.71 -6.56
N ALA A 80 -0.26 -2.00 -7.04
CA ALA A 80 0.22 -0.75 -6.46
C ALA A 80 -0.13 0.44 -7.36
N PHE A 81 -1.04 1.31 -6.92
CA PHE A 81 -1.49 2.47 -7.67
C PHE A 81 -0.76 3.73 -7.21
N GLU A 82 -0.07 4.42 -8.11
CA GLU A 82 0.56 5.72 -7.81
C GLU A 82 0.33 6.69 -8.97
N PRO A 83 -0.46 7.76 -8.81
CA PRO A 83 -0.79 8.66 -9.90
C PRO A 83 0.33 9.63 -10.28
N ILE A 84 1.20 10.03 -9.34
CA ILE A 84 2.27 10.99 -9.59
C ILE A 84 3.41 10.26 -10.30
N LYS A 85 3.58 10.53 -11.61
CA LYS A 85 4.57 9.87 -12.47
C LYS A 85 5.99 9.83 -11.87
N LYS A 86 6.43 10.90 -11.21
CA LYS A 86 7.73 10.97 -10.54
C LYS A 86 7.88 9.91 -9.44
N ASN A 87 6.84 9.72 -8.63
CA ASN A 87 6.83 8.73 -7.55
C ASN A 87 6.73 7.32 -8.15
N TYR A 88 5.87 7.14 -9.15
CA TYR A 88 5.74 5.89 -9.91
C TYR A 88 7.08 5.41 -10.49
N ASP A 89 7.90 6.30 -11.05
CA ASP A 89 9.22 5.93 -11.57
C ASP A 89 10.18 5.46 -10.47
N ILE A 90 10.08 6.03 -9.28
CA ILE A 90 10.85 5.59 -8.12
C ILE A 90 10.33 4.25 -7.62
N LEU A 91 9.00 4.05 -7.60
CA LEU A 91 8.34 2.78 -7.29
C LEU A 91 8.86 1.67 -8.21
N LEU A 92 8.89 1.86 -9.53
CA LEU A 92 9.45 0.90 -10.49
C LEU A 92 10.90 0.54 -10.17
N SER A 93 11.75 1.57 -9.97
CA SER A 93 13.16 1.36 -9.57
C SER A 93 13.28 0.57 -8.27
N ASN A 94 12.40 0.83 -7.29
CA ASN A 94 12.44 0.15 -6.00
C ASN A 94 11.95 -1.29 -6.10
N ILE A 95 10.94 -1.59 -6.91
CA ILE A 95 10.50 -2.95 -7.22
C ILE A 95 11.64 -3.74 -7.87
N GLU A 96 12.36 -3.16 -8.84
CA GLU A 96 13.49 -3.85 -9.49
C GLU A 96 14.65 -4.15 -8.52
N LYS A 97 14.93 -3.22 -7.60
CA LYS A 97 16.01 -3.35 -6.61
C LYS A 97 15.70 -4.38 -5.53
N HIS A 98 14.44 -4.46 -5.10
CA HIS A 98 14.02 -5.34 -4.02
C HIS A 98 13.32 -6.56 -4.60
N LYS A 99 14.02 -7.70 -4.61
CA LYS A 99 13.44 -8.98 -5.03
C LYS A 99 12.38 -9.42 -4.03
N ALA A 100 11.15 -8.98 -4.25
CA ALA A 100 10.00 -9.37 -3.45
C ALA A 100 9.69 -10.86 -3.68
N GLN A 101 9.04 -11.49 -2.71
CA GLN A 101 8.73 -12.92 -2.78
C GLN A 101 7.57 -13.23 -3.74
N GLY A 102 6.58 -12.36 -3.80
CA GLY A 102 5.42 -12.44 -4.69
C GLY A 102 5.50 -11.52 -5.91
N GLU A 103 4.33 -11.23 -6.49
CA GLU A 103 4.20 -10.34 -7.64
C GLU A 103 3.73 -8.94 -7.21
N ILE A 104 4.37 -7.89 -7.74
CA ILE A 104 3.90 -6.50 -7.63
C ILE A 104 3.51 -6.02 -9.03
N VAL A 105 2.28 -5.54 -9.18
CA VAL A 105 1.72 -4.97 -10.41
C VAL A 105 1.55 -3.46 -10.22
N PRO A 106 2.50 -2.64 -10.71
CA PRO A 106 2.45 -1.18 -10.53
C PRO A 106 1.60 -0.50 -11.61
N GLU A 107 0.64 0.33 -11.21
CA GLU A 107 -0.26 1.09 -12.08
C GLU A 107 -0.09 2.62 -11.88
N ASN A 108 0.15 3.36 -12.96
CA ASN A 108 0.27 4.83 -12.91
C ASN A 108 -1.08 5.51 -13.14
N VAL A 109 -2.03 5.31 -12.22
CA VAL A 109 -3.39 5.85 -12.33
C VAL A 109 -3.94 6.23 -10.94
N ALA A 110 -4.82 7.22 -10.91
CA ALA A 110 -5.60 7.56 -9.72
C ALA A 110 -6.92 6.76 -9.69
N LEU A 111 -7.37 6.36 -8.51
CA LEU A 111 -8.70 5.79 -8.31
C LEU A 111 -9.66 6.90 -7.83
N GLY A 112 -10.93 6.84 -8.23
CA GLY A 112 -11.96 7.84 -7.93
C GLY A 112 -13.28 7.23 -7.53
#